data_AF-A0A1L7XRW9-F1
#
_entry.id   AF-A0A1L7XRW9-F1
#
_cell.length_a   1.000
_cell.length_b   1.000
_cell.length_c   1.000
_cell.angle_alpha   90.00
_cell.angle_beta   90.00
_cell.angle_gamma   90.00
#
_symmetry.space_group_name_H-M   'P 1'
#
loop_
_entity.id
_entity.type
_entity.pdbx_description
1 polymer ?
#
loop_
_entity_poly.entity_id
_entity_poly.type
_entity_poly.pdbx_seq_one_letter_code
_entity_poly.pdbx_strand_id
1 'polypeptide(L)'
;MAGKAKRKALAIARSQAKSARVEKPRQKARPVPAWFKALDPVYSYSGSFHSHDDYDQDPKEKLKERKKQEKLERKLMEKEKREEMAIDISKEKEVNAAWEAFEKDKEKGITLPLESLVDKRFTIYCKDFVELCTYCTRARKRLDFEIIDPDTCRPIHPPTPPTPGEATCQAPDFTIGKPIDAQIYLDSAVGCQFQLPPDALPTHASSEPMSVTGYESLKIIFFSNQYLKVFIPRSLMESCGGSQYMNYSRAPEVFAFVGILRDEEEKKERERMLNSSIYRSSSDDDFY
;
A
#
# COMPACT_ATOMS: atom_id res chain seq x y z
N MET A 1 45.86 -5.28 19.85
CA MET A 1 46.71 -4.77 18.74
C MET A 1 46.15 -5.03 17.32
N ALA A 2 45.14 -5.90 17.13
CA ALA A 2 44.59 -6.24 15.81
C ALA A 2 43.76 -5.13 15.10
N GLY A 3 43.34 -4.07 15.81
CA GLY A 3 42.48 -3.01 15.24
C GLY A 3 43.20 -2.00 14.33
N LYS A 4 44.51 -1.78 14.51
CA LYS A 4 45.28 -0.81 13.69
C LYS A 4 45.60 -1.35 12.29
N ALA A 5 45.77 -2.66 12.15
CA ALA A 5 46.05 -3.29 10.85
C ALA A 5 44.85 -3.23 9.88
N LYS A 6 43.64 -3.48 10.38
CA LYS A 6 42.40 -3.41 9.56
C LYS A 6 42.13 -2.00 9.02
N ARG A 7 42.43 -0.95 9.79
CA ARG A 7 42.23 0.44 9.35
C ARG A 7 43.20 0.87 8.24
N LYS A 8 44.45 0.39 8.24
CA LYS A 8 45.42 0.66 7.16
C LYS A 8 45.03 -0.07 5.86
N ALA A 9 44.57 -1.32 5.94
CA ALA A 9 44.15 -2.08 4.76
C ALA A 9 42.95 -1.43 4.04
N LEU A 10 41.97 -0.91 4.80
CA LEU A 10 40.79 -0.24 4.22
C LEU A 10 41.14 1.09 3.51
N ALA A 11 42.15 1.81 4.01
CA ALA A 11 42.60 3.06 3.41
C ALA A 11 43.33 2.84 2.07
N ILE A 12 44.13 1.77 1.96
CA ILE A 12 44.84 1.41 0.73
C ILE A 12 43.85 0.93 -0.35
N ALA A 13 42.84 0.13 0.03
CA ALA A 13 41.80 -0.31 -0.92
C ALA A 13 40.98 0.88 -1.48
N ARG A 14 40.72 1.90 -0.67
CA ARG A 14 40.02 3.12 -1.12
C ARG A 14 40.87 4.03 -2.01
N SER A 15 42.20 4.00 -1.91
CA SER A 15 43.05 4.79 -2.83
C SER A 15 43.15 4.13 -4.20
N GLN A 16 43.20 2.80 -4.28
CA GLN A 16 43.28 2.07 -5.54
C GLN A 16 41.97 2.14 -6.35
N ALA A 17 40.80 2.18 -5.70
CA ALA A 17 39.52 2.30 -6.39
C ALA A 17 39.30 3.67 -7.08
N LYS A 18 40.07 4.71 -6.75
CA LYS A 18 39.94 6.04 -7.38
C LYS A 18 40.71 6.19 -8.70
N SER A 19 41.65 5.29 -8.99
CA SER A 19 42.50 5.38 -10.19
C SER A 19 41.95 4.62 -11.41
N ALA A 20 40.84 3.89 -11.26
CA ALA A 20 40.24 3.09 -12.35
C ALA A 20 39.00 3.73 -12.97
N ARG A 21 38.89 5.07 -12.97
CA ARG A 21 37.81 5.77 -13.67
C ARG A 21 38.11 5.82 -15.16
N VAL A 22 37.71 4.77 -15.87
CA VAL A 22 37.69 4.71 -17.34
C VAL A 22 36.83 5.86 -17.85
N GLU A 23 37.46 6.86 -18.47
CA GLU A 23 36.75 7.91 -19.20
C GLU A 23 36.00 7.27 -20.36
N LYS A 24 34.67 7.22 -20.28
CA LYS A 24 33.86 6.81 -21.41
C LYS A 24 34.06 7.82 -22.54
N PRO A 25 34.33 7.37 -23.77
CA PRO A 25 34.50 8.28 -24.91
C PRO A 25 33.23 9.13 -25.06
N ARG A 26 33.42 10.45 -25.12
CA ARG A 26 32.35 11.43 -25.36
C ARG A 26 31.61 11.05 -26.64
N GLN A 27 30.41 10.50 -26.50
CA GLN A 27 29.52 10.28 -27.62
C GLN A 27 29.20 11.66 -28.21
N LYS A 28 29.62 11.88 -29.46
CA LYS A 28 29.29 13.09 -30.22
C LYS A 28 27.77 13.22 -30.29
N ALA A 29 27.26 14.39 -29.92
CA ALA A 29 25.83 14.68 -29.97
C ALA A 29 25.31 14.38 -31.39
N ARG A 30 24.25 13.58 -31.49
CA ARG A 30 23.61 13.32 -32.78
C ARG A 30 22.94 14.62 -33.25
N PRO A 31 23.09 15.00 -34.53
CA PRO A 31 22.42 16.17 -35.07
C PRO A 31 20.91 15.98 -34.95
N VAL A 32 20.22 17.02 -34.50
CA VAL A 32 18.76 17.04 -34.38
C VAL A 32 18.16 16.92 -35.79
N PRO A 33 17.23 15.97 -36.04
CA PRO A 33 16.59 15.81 -37.33
C PRO A 33 15.91 17.10 -37.82
N ALA A 34 16.02 17.38 -39.11
CA ALA A 34 15.53 18.63 -39.73
C ALA A 34 14.02 18.87 -39.53
N TRP A 35 13.22 17.81 -39.37
CA TRP A 35 11.78 17.92 -39.15
C TRP A 35 11.42 18.57 -37.80
N PHE A 36 12.32 18.57 -36.82
CA PHE A 36 12.10 19.25 -35.53
C PHE A 36 12.17 20.77 -35.65
N LYS A 37 12.71 21.31 -36.75
CA LYS A 37 12.80 22.76 -37.00
C LYS A 37 11.60 23.33 -37.78
N ALA A 38 10.62 22.50 -38.17
CA ALA A 38 9.55 22.89 -39.08
C ALA A 38 8.17 23.07 -38.42
N LEU A 39 8.11 23.03 -37.09
CA LEU A 39 6.89 23.35 -36.35
C LEU A 39 7.01 24.76 -35.80
N ASP A 40 6.57 25.74 -36.58
CA ASP A 40 6.24 27.07 -36.06
C ASP A 40 4.86 26.96 -35.39
N PRO A 41 4.76 27.04 -34.06
CA PRO A 41 3.46 27.06 -33.42
C PRO A 41 2.85 28.46 -33.63
N VAL A 42 1.81 28.53 -34.46
CA VAL A 42 0.94 29.71 -34.60
C VAL A 42 0.15 29.85 -33.29
N TYR A 43 0.72 30.51 -32.29
CA TYR A 43 0.00 30.98 -31.12
C TYR A 43 -0.50 32.41 -31.39
N SER A 44 -1.80 32.54 -31.61
CA SER A 44 -2.49 33.84 -31.55
C SER A 44 -2.57 34.29 -30.09
N TYR A 45 -1.64 35.15 -29.70
CA TYR A 45 -1.58 35.76 -28.36
C TYR A 45 -2.56 36.94 -28.28
N SER A 46 -3.74 36.74 -27.70
CA SER A 46 -4.64 37.83 -27.32
C SER A 46 -4.10 38.48 -26.04
N GLY A 47 -3.39 39.60 -26.20
CA GLY A 47 -2.74 40.33 -25.12
C GLY A 47 -3.73 40.84 -24.07
N SER A 48 -3.65 40.25 -22.88
CA SER A 48 -4.12 40.85 -21.64
C SER A 48 -2.90 41.45 -20.94
N PHE A 49 -2.81 42.78 -20.93
CA PHE A 49 -1.80 43.55 -20.21
C PHE A 49 -2.00 43.36 -18.70
N HIS A 50 -1.36 42.33 -18.14
CA HIS A 50 -1.10 42.22 -16.70
C HIS A 50 0.33 42.69 -16.45
N SER A 51 0.50 43.52 -15.42
CA SER A 51 1.71 44.28 -15.09
C SER A 51 2.99 43.43 -15.09
N HIS A 52 3.99 43.92 -15.80
CA HIS A 52 5.25 43.27 -16.11
C HIS A 52 6.32 43.56 -15.04
N ASP A 53 6.07 43.24 -13.77
CA ASP A 53 7.00 43.57 -12.66
C ASP A 53 7.63 42.35 -11.96
N ASP A 54 7.34 41.11 -12.39
CA ASP A 54 7.84 39.88 -11.73
C ASP A 54 9.00 39.15 -12.46
N TYR A 55 9.66 39.76 -13.45
CA TYR A 55 10.53 39.04 -14.40
C TYR A 55 12.06 39.14 -14.22
N ASP A 56 12.57 39.55 -13.05
CA ASP A 56 14.03 39.61 -12.80
C ASP A 56 14.53 38.61 -11.72
N GLN A 57 13.86 37.48 -11.52
CA GLN A 57 14.50 36.38 -10.80
C GLN A 57 15.55 35.70 -11.69
N ASP A 58 16.83 35.85 -11.32
CA ASP A 58 17.96 35.16 -11.97
C ASP A 58 17.64 33.66 -12.08
N PRO A 59 17.66 33.05 -13.28
CA PRO A 59 17.41 31.62 -13.46
C PRO A 59 18.30 30.73 -12.58
N LYS A 60 19.47 31.22 -12.14
CA LYS A 60 20.32 30.53 -11.15
C LYS A 60 19.70 30.46 -9.76
N GLU A 61 18.94 31.47 -9.34
CA GLU A 61 18.23 31.47 -8.06
C GLU A 61 17.08 30.47 -8.07
N LYS A 62 16.25 30.47 -9.13
CA LYS A 62 15.19 29.46 -9.32
C LYS A 62 15.73 28.03 -9.27
N LEU A 63 16.89 27.78 -9.89
CA LEU A 63 17.51 26.46 -9.87
C LEU A 63 18.08 26.07 -8.49
N LYS A 64 18.56 27.03 -7.70
CA LYS A 64 18.96 26.80 -6.30
C LYS A 64 17.76 26.47 -5.42
N GLU A 65 16.66 27.19 -5.59
CA GLU A 65 15.42 26.97 -4.84
C GLU A 65 14.82 25.60 -5.16
N ARG A 66 14.70 25.24 -6.45
CA ARG A 66 14.22 23.91 -6.86
C ARG A 66 15.05 22.78 -6.24
N LYS A 67 16.37 22.91 -6.23
CA LYS A 67 17.26 21.94 -5.57
C LYS A 67 17.06 21.85 -4.06
N LYS A 68 16.74 22.97 -3.40
CA LYS A 68 16.42 22.99 -1.97
C LYS A 68 15.08 22.29 -1.70
N GLN A 69 14.06 22.55 -2.53
CA GLN A 69 12.76 21.90 -2.46
C GLN A 69 12.88 20.38 -2.68
N GLU A 70 13.51 19.94 -3.77
CA GLU A 70 13.75 18.51 -4.05
C GLU A 70 14.49 17.80 -2.91
N LYS A 71 15.43 18.49 -2.26
CA LYS A 71 16.16 17.96 -1.10
C LYS A 71 15.28 17.85 0.15
N LEU A 72 14.39 18.83 0.36
CA LEU A 72 13.45 18.82 1.48
C LEU A 72 12.41 17.71 1.31
N GLU A 73 11.80 17.61 0.12
CA GLU A 73 10.85 16.56 -0.23
C GLU A 73 11.46 15.17 -0.06
N ARG A 74 12.69 14.94 -0.54
CA ARG A 74 13.39 13.67 -0.34
C ARG A 74 13.57 13.32 1.13
N LYS A 75 13.95 14.30 1.96
CA LYS A 75 14.09 14.08 3.41
C LYS A 75 12.75 13.78 4.07
N LEU A 76 11.68 14.44 3.63
CA LEU A 76 10.33 14.20 4.14
C LEU A 76 9.87 12.79 3.78
N MET A 77 10.01 12.38 2.51
CA MET A 77 9.69 11.01 2.08
C MET A 77 10.52 9.95 2.81
N GLU A 78 11.81 10.19 3.03
CA GLU A 78 12.67 9.27 3.79
C GLU A 78 12.23 9.17 5.26
N LYS A 79 11.80 10.28 5.86
CA LYS A 79 11.26 10.31 7.23
C LYS A 79 9.94 9.56 7.31
N GLU A 80 8.98 9.86 6.44
CA GLU A 80 7.68 9.17 6.37
C GLU A 80 7.86 7.67 6.16
N LYS A 81 8.74 7.25 5.24
CA LYS A 81 9.04 5.83 5.00
C LYS A 81 9.61 5.13 6.23
N ARG A 82 10.46 5.80 7.01
CA ARG A 82 10.99 5.24 8.27
C ARG A 82 9.91 5.09 9.34
N GLU A 83 9.01 6.06 9.43
CA GLU A 83 7.88 6.01 10.36
C GLU A 83 6.93 4.87 10.00
N GLU A 84 6.58 4.73 8.73
CA GLU A 84 5.76 3.60 8.25
C GLU A 84 6.44 2.25 8.50
N MET A 85 7.73 2.13 8.18
CA MET A 85 8.48 0.91 8.45
C MET A 85 8.51 0.57 9.95
N ALA A 86 8.60 1.57 10.83
CA ALA A 86 8.55 1.34 12.28
C ALA A 86 7.18 0.85 12.74
N ILE A 87 6.09 1.36 12.15
CA ILE A 87 4.72 0.88 12.39
C ILE A 87 4.60 -0.59 11.95
N ASP A 88 4.99 -0.92 10.72
CA ASP A 88 4.91 -2.29 10.18
C ASP A 88 5.73 -3.27 11.03
N ILE A 89 6.96 -2.90 11.43
CA ILE A 89 7.78 -3.72 12.34
C ILE A 89 7.09 -3.92 13.69
N SER A 90 6.47 -2.88 14.24
CA SER A 90 5.77 -2.98 15.52
C SER A 90 4.57 -3.93 15.42
N LYS A 91 3.78 -3.81 14.35
CA LYS A 91 2.61 -4.66 14.11
C LYS A 91 2.98 -6.10 13.77
N GLU A 92 4.06 -6.32 13.02
CA GLU A 92 4.63 -7.66 12.83
C GLU A 92 5.00 -8.33 14.15
N LYS A 93 5.62 -7.59 15.08
CA LYS A 93 5.97 -8.15 16.40
C LYS A 93 4.73 -8.52 17.22
N GLU A 94 3.71 -7.66 17.21
CA GLU A 94 2.42 -7.90 17.87
C GLU A 94 1.77 -9.20 17.36
N VAL A 95 1.62 -9.32 16.04
CA VAL A 95 0.99 -10.50 15.41
C VAL A 95 1.85 -11.76 15.59
N ASN A 96 3.18 -11.65 15.56
CA ASN A 96 4.05 -12.79 15.81
C ASN A 96 4.01 -13.26 17.28
N ALA A 97 3.89 -12.34 18.24
CA ALA A 97 3.68 -12.72 19.64
C ALA A 97 2.34 -13.45 19.83
N ALA A 98 1.28 -12.99 19.17
CA ALA A 98 -0.02 -13.68 19.17
C ALA A 98 0.08 -15.07 18.51
N TRP A 99 0.86 -15.21 17.43
CA TRP A 99 1.12 -16.49 16.77
C TRP A 99 1.85 -17.48 17.69
N GLU A 100 2.87 -17.03 18.41
CA GLU A 100 3.58 -17.87 19.39
C GLU A 100 2.67 -18.32 20.54
N ALA A 101 1.74 -17.46 20.98
CA ALA A 101 0.74 -17.85 21.97
C ALA A 101 -0.23 -18.90 21.41
N PHE A 102 -0.69 -18.72 20.18
CA PHE A 102 -1.53 -19.68 19.47
C PHE A 102 -0.87 -21.06 19.34
N GLU A 103 0.41 -21.13 18.92
CA GLU A 103 1.12 -22.41 18.80
C GLU A 103 1.22 -23.14 20.16
N LYS A 104 1.44 -22.42 21.26
CA LYS A 104 1.43 -23.02 22.61
C LYS A 104 0.07 -23.56 23.02
N ASP A 105 -1.01 -22.89 22.64
CA ASP A 105 -2.37 -23.35 22.96
C ASP A 105 -2.78 -24.53 22.07
N LYS A 106 -2.34 -24.53 20.81
CA LYS A 106 -2.47 -25.67 19.90
C LYS A 106 -1.71 -26.91 20.41
N GLU A 107 -0.50 -26.77 20.95
CA GLU A 107 0.25 -27.86 21.58
C GLU A 107 -0.49 -28.48 22.79
N LYS A 108 -1.30 -27.68 23.49
CA LYS A 108 -2.19 -28.15 24.58
C LYS A 108 -3.50 -28.75 24.07
N GLY A 109 -3.74 -28.78 22.76
CA GLY A 109 -4.99 -29.23 22.15
C GLY A 109 -6.16 -28.25 22.29
N ILE A 110 -5.89 -26.98 22.61
CA ILE A 110 -6.92 -25.93 22.68
C ILE A 110 -7.26 -25.51 21.25
N THR A 111 -8.55 -25.57 20.91
CA THR A 111 -9.08 -25.10 19.63
C THR A 111 -9.83 -23.79 19.85
N LEU A 112 -9.50 -22.78 19.06
CA LEU A 112 -10.16 -21.47 19.12
C LEU A 112 -11.20 -21.38 18.00
N PRO A 113 -12.49 -21.19 18.30
CA PRO A 113 -13.50 -21.00 17.26
C PRO A 113 -13.29 -19.66 16.56
N LEU A 114 -13.51 -19.64 15.24
CA LEU A 114 -13.49 -18.41 14.45
C LEU A 114 -14.91 -17.87 14.22
N GLU A 115 -15.02 -16.55 14.26
CA GLU A 115 -16.22 -15.83 13.84
C GLU A 115 -16.38 -15.84 12.32
N SER A 116 -17.58 -15.48 11.85
CA SER A 116 -17.82 -15.24 10.42
C SER A 116 -16.83 -14.21 9.87
N LEU A 117 -16.23 -14.53 8.72
CA LEU A 117 -15.35 -13.62 7.98
C LEU A 117 -16.13 -12.55 7.20
N VAL A 118 -17.44 -12.73 7.03
CA VAL A 118 -18.30 -11.80 6.30
C VAL A 118 -18.22 -10.40 6.92
N ASP A 119 -18.02 -9.39 6.07
CA ASP A 119 -17.89 -7.97 6.43
C ASP A 119 -16.68 -7.66 7.33
N LYS A 120 -15.73 -8.59 7.46
CA LYS A 120 -14.48 -8.35 8.18
C LYS A 120 -13.45 -7.69 7.26
N ARG A 121 -12.74 -6.72 7.81
CA ARG A 121 -11.65 -6.01 7.13
C ARG A 121 -10.39 -6.06 7.99
N PHE A 122 -9.31 -6.56 7.42
CA PHE A 122 -8.00 -6.62 8.06
C PHE A 122 -7.08 -5.57 7.46
N THR A 123 -6.40 -4.79 8.31
CA THR A 123 -5.26 -3.98 7.87
C THR A 123 -4.04 -4.88 7.86
N ILE A 124 -3.30 -4.91 6.74
CA ILE A 124 -2.14 -5.80 6.59
C ILE A 124 -0.82 -5.01 6.58
N TYR A 125 0.22 -5.59 7.15
CA TYR A 125 1.53 -4.97 7.35
C TYR A 125 2.64 -5.90 6.85
N CYS A 126 3.67 -5.34 6.23
CA CYS A 126 4.84 -6.07 5.76
C CYS A 126 6.03 -5.10 5.59
N LYS A 127 7.04 -5.23 6.45
CA LYS A 127 8.24 -4.38 6.43
C LYS A 127 8.99 -4.49 5.10
N ASP A 128 9.05 -5.70 4.51
CA ASP A 128 9.79 -5.95 3.28
C ASP A 128 9.12 -5.22 2.11
N PHE A 129 7.78 -5.20 2.11
CA PHE A 129 7.00 -4.43 1.16
C PHE A 129 7.30 -2.92 1.26
N VAL A 130 7.29 -2.35 2.48
CA VAL A 130 7.60 -0.93 2.70
C VAL A 130 9.04 -0.59 2.31
N GLU A 131 10.01 -1.46 2.63
CA GLU A 131 11.41 -1.28 2.26
C GLU A 131 11.59 -1.21 0.74
N LEU A 132 10.92 -2.08 0.00
CA LEU A 132 11.08 -2.21 -1.44
C LEU A 132 10.21 -1.24 -2.26
N CYS A 133 9.12 -0.75 -1.70
CA CYS A 133 8.25 0.19 -2.37
C CYS A 133 8.80 1.63 -2.28
N THR A 134 8.91 2.28 -3.44
CA THR A 134 9.46 3.65 -3.54
C THR A 134 8.40 4.73 -3.22
N TYR A 135 7.13 4.47 -3.56
CA TYR A 135 6.04 5.45 -3.49
C TYR A 135 4.80 4.93 -2.74
N CYS A 136 4.95 3.99 -1.80
CA CYS A 136 3.83 3.48 -1.02
C CYS A 136 3.41 4.45 0.08
N THR A 137 3.26 5.72 -0.23
CA THR A 137 2.90 6.72 0.77
C THR A 137 1.37 6.78 0.87
N ARG A 138 0.86 6.25 1.99
CA ARG A 138 -0.49 6.46 2.57
C ARG A 138 -1.63 5.54 2.14
N ALA A 139 -1.49 4.70 1.11
CA ALA A 139 -2.48 3.68 0.86
C ALA A 139 -2.40 2.59 1.95
N ARG A 140 -3.44 2.50 2.80
CA ARG A 140 -3.52 1.44 3.82
C ARG A 140 -3.77 0.12 3.11
N LYS A 141 -2.74 -0.73 3.14
CA LYS A 141 -2.83 -2.11 2.71
C LYS A 141 -3.92 -2.82 3.52
N ARG A 142 -4.87 -3.47 2.87
CA ARG A 142 -6.01 -4.13 3.54
C ARG A 142 -6.46 -5.38 2.81
N LEU A 143 -7.13 -6.25 3.54
CA LEU A 143 -7.80 -7.45 3.06
C LEU A 143 -9.26 -7.38 3.52
N ASP A 144 -10.16 -7.28 2.57
CA ASP A 144 -11.59 -7.14 2.79
C ASP A 144 -12.29 -8.46 2.41
N PHE A 145 -13.28 -8.87 3.20
CA PHE A 145 -14.14 -10.03 2.95
C PHE A 145 -15.59 -9.57 2.85
N GLU A 146 -16.21 -9.75 1.70
CA GLU A 146 -17.55 -9.25 1.38
C GLU A 146 -18.37 -10.35 0.70
N ILE A 147 -19.67 -10.40 0.95
CA ILE A 147 -20.57 -11.23 0.14
C ILE A 147 -21.03 -10.38 -1.04
N ILE A 148 -20.57 -10.68 -2.25
CA ILE A 148 -21.20 -10.09 -3.44
C ILE A 148 -22.49 -10.84 -3.68
N ASP A 149 -23.61 -10.16 -3.50
CA ASP A 149 -24.89 -10.71 -3.94
C ASP A 149 -24.94 -10.59 -5.47
N PRO A 150 -24.91 -11.70 -6.23
CA PRO A 150 -24.89 -11.65 -7.70
C PRO A 150 -26.08 -10.86 -8.28
N ASP A 151 -27.18 -10.76 -7.54
CA ASP A 151 -28.37 -10.01 -7.94
C ASP A 151 -28.28 -8.49 -7.68
N THR A 152 -27.41 -8.03 -6.79
CA THR A 152 -27.20 -6.58 -6.55
C THR A 152 -26.29 -5.91 -7.57
N CYS A 153 -25.67 -6.67 -8.49
CA CYS A 153 -25.00 -6.14 -9.68
C CYS A 153 -25.98 -5.65 -10.77
N ARG A 154 -27.29 -5.68 -10.54
CA ARG A 154 -28.25 -5.02 -11.44
C ARG A 154 -28.29 -3.52 -11.13
N PRO A 155 -28.23 -2.64 -12.15
CA PRO A 155 -28.39 -1.21 -11.94
C PRO A 155 -29.69 -0.97 -11.17
N ILE A 156 -29.57 -0.29 -10.03
CA ILE A 156 -30.66 0.07 -9.14
C ILE A 156 -31.65 0.91 -9.96
N HIS A 157 -32.66 0.26 -10.52
CA HIS A 157 -33.90 0.96 -10.77
C HIS A 157 -34.41 1.44 -9.41
N PRO A 158 -34.85 2.71 -9.30
CA PRO A 158 -35.31 3.25 -8.03
C PRO A 158 -36.38 2.32 -7.45
N PRO A 159 -36.29 1.99 -6.15
CA PRO A 159 -37.20 1.04 -5.54
C PRO A 159 -38.63 1.53 -5.73
N THR A 160 -39.43 0.75 -6.45
CA THR A 160 -40.88 0.95 -6.50
C THR A 160 -41.37 0.95 -5.05
N PRO A 161 -42.12 1.97 -4.60
CA PRO A 161 -42.58 2.04 -3.22
C PRO A 161 -43.36 0.76 -2.87
N PRO A 162 -43.10 0.17 -1.69
CA PRO A 162 -43.71 -1.10 -1.31
C PRO A 162 -45.23 -0.95 -1.24
N THR A 163 -45.95 -1.91 -1.82
CA THR A 163 -47.41 -1.93 -1.80
C THR A 163 -47.87 -2.19 -0.35
N PRO A 164 -48.78 -1.38 0.20
CA PRO A 164 -49.28 -1.59 1.57
C PRO A 164 -49.98 -2.95 1.67
N GLY A 165 -49.40 -3.89 2.42
CA GLY A 165 -49.99 -5.21 2.68
C GLY A 165 -49.05 -6.40 2.44
N GLU A 166 -47.87 -6.20 1.85
CA GLU A 166 -46.88 -7.28 1.72
C GLU A 166 -46.17 -7.53 3.06
N ALA A 167 -46.30 -8.78 3.52
CA ALA A 167 -45.76 -9.27 4.77
C ALA A 167 -44.25 -9.01 4.88
N THR A 168 -43.82 -8.53 6.05
CA THR A 168 -42.44 -8.40 6.51
C THR A 168 -41.58 -9.55 6.00
N CYS A 169 -40.72 -9.28 5.02
CA CYS A 169 -39.71 -10.22 4.57
C CYS A 169 -38.83 -10.55 5.77
N GLN A 170 -38.95 -11.78 6.29
CA GLN A 170 -37.93 -12.34 7.15
C GLN A 170 -36.61 -12.17 6.41
N ALA A 171 -35.60 -11.60 7.07
CA ALA A 171 -34.28 -11.43 6.50
C ALA A 171 -33.85 -12.80 5.97
N PRO A 172 -33.72 -12.98 4.64
CA PRO A 172 -33.27 -14.25 4.08
C PRO A 172 -31.96 -14.65 4.75
N ASP A 173 -31.87 -15.94 5.08
CA ASP A 173 -30.74 -16.59 5.75
C ASP A 173 -29.56 -16.68 4.76
N PHE A 174 -29.02 -15.50 4.40
CA PHE A 174 -28.19 -15.26 3.22
C PHE A 174 -26.78 -15.88 3.28
N THR A 175 -26.43 -16.57 4.36
CA THR A 175 -25.06 -16.98 4.66
C THR A 175 -24.75 -18.43 4.32
N ILE A 176 -25.75 -19.28 4.04
CA ILE A 176 -25.52 -20.71 3.81
C ILE A 176 -25.27 -20.96 2.33
N GLY A 177 -23.99 -21.15 1.97
CA GLY A 177 -23.56 -21.69 0.67
C GLY A 177 -23.18 -20.66 -0.41
N LYS A 178 -23.21 -19.36 -0.13
CA LYS A 178 -22.67 -18.34 -1.05
C LYS A 178 -21.14 -18.23 -0.88
N PRO A 179 -20.35 -18.15 -1.97
CA PRO A 179 -18.93 -17.88 -1.87
C PRO A 179 -18.69 -16.50 -1.25
N ILE A 180 -17.62 -16.37 -0.48
CA ILE A 180 -17.17 -15.07 0.03
C ILE A 180 -16.19 -14.49 -0.98
N ASP A 181 -16.46 -13.29 -1.47
CA ASP A 181 -15.50 -12.54 -2.25
C ASP A 181 -14.52 -11.85 -1.31
N ALA A 182 -13.26 -11.92 -1.66
CA ALA A 182 -12.19 -11.33 -0.89
C ALA A 182 -11.31 -10.48 -1.79
N GLN A 183 -10.86 -9.36 -1.26
CA GLN A 183 -10.07 -8.41 -2.03
C GLN A 183 -8.88 -7.92 -1.21
N ILE A 184 -7.68 -8.12 -1.75
CA ILE A 184 -6.44 -7.58 -1.19
C ILE A 184 -6.13 -6.28 -1.91
N TYR A 185 -6.00 -5.21 -1.15
CA TYR A 185 -5.53 -3.90 -1.61
C TYR A 185 -4.12 -3.68 -1.07
N LEU A 186 -3.15 -3.55 -1.96
CA LEU A 186 -1.76 -3.21 -1.61
C LEU A 186 -1.47 -1.72 -1.86
N ASP A 187 -2.28 -1.12 -2.73
CA ASP A 187 -2.35 0.30 -3.00
C ASP A 187 -3.83 0.68 -3.20
N SER A 188 -4.14 1.96 -3.08
CA SER A 188 -5.42 2.59 -3.38
C SER A 188 -5.94 2.34 -4.80
N ALA A 189 -5.02 2.14 -5.75
CA ALA A 189 -5.37 2.00 -7.17
C ALA A 189 -5.54 0.55 -7.63
N VAL A 190 -4.99 -0.43 -6.89
CA VAL A 190 -4.95 -1.81 -7.38
C VAL A 190 -5.24 -2.81 -6.26
N GLY A 191 -6.17 -3.73 -6.55
CA GLY A 191 -6.46 -4.86 -5.69
C GLY A 191 -6.55 -6.17 -6.47
N CYS A 192 -6.22 -7.27 -5.81
CA CYS A 192 -6.44 -8.62 -6.32
C CYS A 192 -7.75 -9.15 -5.71
N GLN A 193 -8.73 -9.48 -6.55
CA GLN A 193 -9.98 -10.09 -6.12
C GLN A 193 -9.89 -11.61 -6.26
N PHE A 194 -10.37 -12.35 -5.26
CA PHE A 194 -10.44 -13.80 -5.27
C PHE A 194 -11.66 -14.28 -4.49
N GLN A 195 -11.96 -15.57 -4.64
CA GLN A 195 -13.11 -16.18 -3.98
C GLN A 195 -12.66 -17.24 -3.00
N LEU A 196 -13.34 -17.27 -1.86
CA LEU A 196 -13.23 -18.33 -0.88
C LEU A 196 -14.41 -19.30 -1.06
N PRO A 197 -14.14 -20.60 -1.25
CA PRO A 197 -15.20 -21.60 -1.30
C PRO A 197 -15.99 -21.60 0.03
N PRO A 198 -17.33 -21.72 0.00
CA PRO A 198 -18.15 -21.79 1.21
C PRO A 198 -17.67 -22.89 2.16
N ASP A 199 -17.33 -24.05 1.59
CA ASP A 199 -16.91 -25.24 2.32
C ASP A 199 -15.45 -25.17 2.81
N ALA A 200 -14.70 -24.16 2.37
CA ALA A 200 -13.30 -23.97 2.74
C ALA A 200 -13.09 -22.87 3.79
N LEU A 201 -14.17 -22.27 4.30
CA LEU A 201 -14.07 -21.25 5.33
C LEU A 201 -13.64 -21.87 6.66
N PRO A 202 -12.55 -21.38 7.28
CA PRO A 202 -12.07 -21.94 8.52
C PRO A 202 -13.06 -21.63 9.64
N THR A 203 -13.57 -22.67 10.31
CA THR A 203 -14.42 -22.55 11.50
C THR A 203 -13.62 -22.45 12.79
N HIS A 204 -12.33 -22.79 12.74
CA HIS A 204 -11.41 -22.77 13.86
C HIS A 204 -10.07 -22.19 13.43
N ALA A 205 -9.36 -21.59 14.39
CA ALA A 205 -8.00 -21.14 14.22
C ALA A 205 -7.11 -22.31 13.81
N SER A 206 -6.29 -22.12 12.78
CA SER A 206 -5.42 -23.13 12.22
C SER A 206 -4.04 -22.56 11.92
N SER A 207 -3.04 -23.42 11.96
CA SER A 207 -1.72 -23.12 11.42
C SER A 207 -1.61 -23.41 9.92
N GLU A 208 -2.59 -24.11 9.37
CA GLU A 208 -2.60 -24.53 7.98
C GLU A 208 -3.14 -23.42 7.07
N PRO A 209 -2.51 -23.20 5.91
CA PRO A 209 -3.01 -22.23 4.95
C PRO A 209 -4.30 -22.72 4.30
N MET A 210 -5.29 -21.84 4.22
CA MET A 210 -6.48 -22.13 3.42
C MET A 210 -6.17 -21.98 1.92
N SER A 211 -6.85 -22.78 1.11
CA SER A 211 -6.81 -22.66 -0.35
C SER A 211 -7.71 -21.53 -0.82
N VAL A 212 -7.22 -20.78 -1.80
CA VAL A 212 -7.95 -19.67 -2.44
C VAL A 212 -8.25 -20.04 -3.89
N THR A 213 -9.49 -19.85 -4.34
CA THR A 213 -9.87 -20.11 -5.72
C THR A 213 -9.32 -19.02 -6.65
N GLY A 214 -8.71 -19.44 -7.76
CA GLY A 214 -8.10 -18.54 -8.76
C GLY A 214 -6.63 -18.18 -8.51
N TYR A 215 -6.13 -18.39 -7.28
CA TYR A 215 -4.74 -18.05 -6.91
C TYR A 215 -4.12 -19.12 -6.01
N GLU A 216 -3.72 -20.25 -6.59
CA GLU A 216 -3.16 -21.40 -5.84
C GLU A 216 -1.93 -21.05 -4.98
N SER A 217 -1.19 -20.03 -5.38
CA SER A 217 0.02 -19.58 -4.70
C SER A 217 -0.26 -18.57 -3.57
N LEU A 218 -1.45 -17.97 -3.50
CA LEU A 218 -1.87 -17.11 -2.40
C LEU A 218 -2.28 -17.99 -1.22
N LYS A 219 -1.72 -17.70 -0.04
CA LYS A 219 -2.05 -18.47 1.18
C LYS A 219 -2.49 -17.53 2.28
N ILE A 220 -3.55 -17.89 2.99
CA ILE A 220 -4.06 -17.14 4.14
C ILE A 220 -4.15 -18.10 5.32
N ILE A 221 -3.65 -17.67 6.48
CA ILE A 221 -3.71 -18.42 7.73
C ILE A 221 -4.48 -17.60 8.74
N PHE A 222 -5.61 -18.11 9.21
CA PHE A 222 -6.39 -17.54 10.30
C PHE A 222 -6.09 -18.30 11.59
N PHE A 223 -5.49 -17.61 12.55
CA PHE A 223 -5.10 -18.23 13.83
C PHE A 223 -5.75 -17.53 15.04
N SER A 224 -6.55 -16.50 14.81
CA SER A 224 -7.51 -15.92 15.77
C SER A 224 -8.53 -15.05 15.03
N ASN A 225 -9.57 -14.58 15.72
CA ASN A 225 -10.53 -13.61 15.17
C ASN A 225 -9.91 -12.25 14.83
N GLN A 226 -8.80 -11.89 15.50
CA GLN A 226 -8.19 -10.58 15.37
C GLN A 226 -6.96 -10.57 14.46
N TYR A 227 -6.39 -11.74 14.16
CA TYR A 227 -5.09 -11.85 13.52
C TYR A 227 -5.07 -12.90 12.42
N LEU A 228 -4.36 -12.57 11.35
CA LEU A 228 -4.09 -13.49 10.25
C LEU A 228 -2.67 -13.31 9.69
N LYS A 229 -2.21 -14.28 8.91
CA LYS A 229 -1.02 -14.15 8.06
C LYS A 229 -1.42 -14.34 6.60
N VAL A 230 -0.89 -13.50 5.71
CA VAL A 230 -1.11 -13.61 4.26
C VAL A 230 0.23 -13.78 3.58
N PHE A 231 0.35 -14.76 2.70
CA PHE A 231 1.55 -15.00 1.90
C PHE A 231 1.24 -14.70 0.45
N ILE A 232 1.82 -13.62 -0.06
CA ILE A 232 1.58 -13.12 -1.42
C ILE A 232 2.83 -13.38 -2.27
N PRO A 233 2.76 -14.25 -3.29
CA PRO A 233 3.87 -14.49 -4.20
C PRO A 233 4.28 -13.23 -4.96
N ARG A 234 5.57 -13.10 -5.27
CA ARG A 234 6.10 -11.98 -6.06
C ARG A 234 5.41 -11.86 -7.43
N SER A 235 5.14 -12.99 -8.09
CA SER A 235 4.43 -13.02 -9.38
C SER A 235 3.03 -12.39 -9.31
N LEU A 236 2.33 -12.53 -8.18
CA LEU A 236 1.02 -11.89 -7.96
C LEU A 236 1.18 -10.39 -7.70
N MET A 237 2.23 -9.99 -7.00
CA MET A 237 2.58 -8.56 -6.81
C MET A 237 2.91 -7.86 -8.12
N GLU A 238 3.53 -8.57 -9.06
CA GLU A 238 3.86 -8.08 -10.40
C GLU A 238 2.61 -7.89 -11.27
N SER A 239 1.63 -8.80 -11.16
CA SER A 239 0.41 -8.75 -11.96
C SER A 239 -0.63 -7.76 -11.43
N CYS A 240 -0.74 -7.59 -10.10
CA CYS A 240 -1.66 -6.63 -9.48
C CYS A 240 -1.14 -5.18 -9.50
N GLY A 241 -0.47 -4.76 -10.59
CA GLY A 241 -0.15 -3.36 -10.84
C GLY A 241 0.80 -2.67 -9.83
N GLY A 242 1.33 -3.39 -8.84
CA GLY A 242 2.32 -2.89 -7.87
C GLY A 242 3.68 -2.56 -8.49
N SER A 243 3.80 -2.65 -9.83
CA SER A 243 5.04 -2.97 -10.51
C SER A 243 5.93 -1.80 -10.88
N GLN A 244 5.37 -0.61 -11.06
CA GLN A 244 6.18 0.53 -11.48
C GLN A 244 7.08 1.09 -10.35
N TYR A 245 6.80 0.75 -9.09
CA TYR A 245 7.47 1.38 -7.95
C TYR A 245 8.25 0.41 -7.04
N MET A 246 8.23 -0.89 -7.35
CA MET A 246 8.96 -1.91 -6.62
C MET A 246 10.22 -2.37 -7.34
N ASN A 247 11.29 -2.59 -6.57
CA ASN A 247 12.51 -3.21 -7.08
C ASN A 247 12.44 -4.75 -6.95
N TYR A 248 11.77 -5.41 -7.91
CA TYR A 248 11.57 -6.87 -7.89
C TYR A 248 12.86 -7.69 -7.90
N SER A 249 13.97 -7.15 -8.41
CA SER A 249 15.26 -7.85 -8.38
C SER A 249 15.77 -8.13 -6.95
N ARG A 250 15.29 -7.35 -5.98
CA ARG A 250 15.60 -7.48 -4.55
C ARG A 250 14.43 -7.97 -3.72
N ALA A 251 13.27 -8.19 -4.32
CA ALA A 251 12.09 -8.64 -3.60
C ALA A 251 12.24 -10.09 -3.13
N PRO A 252 11.59 -10.46 -2.01
CA PRO A 252 11.44 -11.86 -1.64
C PRO A 252 10.52 -12.59 -2.63
N GLU A 253 10.65 -13.91 -2.70
CA GLU A 253 9.80 -14.74 -3.58
C GLU A 253 8.34 -14.75 -3.12
N VAL A 254 8.14 -14.67 -1.81
CA VAL A 254 6.84 -14.59 -1.16
C VAL A 254 6.93 -13.50 -0.12
N PHE A 255 6.01 -12.54 -0.18
CA PHE A 255 5.83 -11.53 0.84
C PHE A 255 4.96 -12.12 1.95
N ALA A 256 5.45 -12.10 3.19
CA ALA A 256 4.69 -12.47 4.36
C ALA A 256 4.10 -11.21 5.01
N PHE A 257 2.80 -11.02 4.83
CA PHE A 257 2.05 -9.99 5.51
C PHE A 257 1.43 -10.53 6.79
N VAL A 258 1.34 -9.67 7.80
CA VAL A 258 0.52 -9.90 8.99
C VAL A 258 -0.73 -9.04 8.91
N GLY A 259 -1.88 -9.57 9.29
CA GLY A 259 -3.16 -8.87 9.29
C GLY A 259 -3.71 -8.69 10.69
N ILE A 260 -4.27 -7.50 10.94
CA ILE A 260 -4.98 -7.16 12.18
C ILE A 260 -6.39 -6.73 11.82
N LEU A 261 -7.39 -7.33 12.45
CA LEU A 261 -8.79 -6.97 12.27
C LEU A 261 -8.98 -5.50 12.63
N ARG A 262 -9.57 -4.74 11.71
CA ARG A 262 -9.82 -3.32 11.94
C ARG A 262 -11.00 -3.18 12.89
N ASP A 263 -10.73 -2.65 14.07
CA ASP A 263 -11.78 -2.40 15.06
C ASP A 263 -12.70 -1.27 14.59
N GLU A 264 -14.01 -1.42 14.77
CA GLU A 264 -14.98 -0.36 14.49
C GLU A 264 -14.72 0.88 15.36
N GLU A 265 -14.16 0.68 16.56
CA GLU A 265 -13.83 1.77 17.46
C GLU A 265 -12.64 2.60 16.95
N GLU A 266 -11.60 1.96 16.40
CA GLU A 266 -10.50 2.67 15.74
C GLU A 266 -11.01 3.46 14.51
N LYS A 267 -12.02 2.92 13.79
CA LYS A 267 -12.69 3.65 12.72
C LYS A 267 -13.41 4.90 13.25
N LYS A 268 -14.21 4.77 14.31
CA LYS A 268 -14.93 5.90 14.93
C LYS A 268 -13.99 6.95 15.50
N GLU A 269 -12.92 6.54 16.18
CA GLU A 269 -11.93 7.48 16.71
C GLU A 269 -11.22 8.24 15.59
N ARG A 270 -10.88 7.54 14.49
CA ARG A 270 -10.27 8.17 13.33
C ARG A 270 -11.21 9.15 12.62
N GLU A 271 -12.49 8.82 12.50
CA GLU A 271 -13.52 9.73 11.96
C GLU A 271 -13.64 10.99 12.84
N ARG A 272 -13.56 10.85 14.17
CA ARG A 272 -13.50 12.00 15.08
C ARG A 272 -12.24 12.84 14.86
N MET A 273 -11.07 12.22 14.68
CA MET A 273 -9.82 12.95 14.42
C MET A 273 -9.84 13.69 13.07
N LEU A 274 -10.34 13.05 12.01
CA LEU A 274 -10.51 13.67 10.69
C LEU A 274 -11.51 14.83 10.72
N ASN A 275 -12.65 14.64 11.38
CA ASN A 275 -13.63 15.71 11.49
C ASN A 275 -13.09 16.87 12.33
N SER A 276 -12.34 16.61 13.40
CA SER A 276 -11.77 17.67 14.24
C SER A 276 -10.58 18.41 13.61
N SER A 277 -9.82 17.79 12.70
CA SER A 277 -8.75 18.51 11.97
C SER A 277 -9.32 19.48 10.93
N ILE A 278 -10.45 19.16 10.31
CA ILE A 278 -11.16 20.04 9.37
C ILE A 278 -11.66 21.32 10.07
N TYR A 279 -12.11 21.22 11.33
CA TYR A 279 -12.54 22.41 12.10
C TYR A 279 -11.40 23.31 12.57
N ARG A 280 -10.16 22.79 12.67
CA ARG A 280 -9.00 23.61 13.07
C ARG A 280 -8.32 24.34 11.91
N SER A 281 -8.52 23.91 10.66
CA SER A 281 -7.94 24.58 9.49
C SER A 281 -8.79 25.71 8.93
N SER A 282 -9.96 26.00 9.52
CA SER A 282 -10.90 27.00 8.99
C SER A 282 -11.01 28.27 9.86
N SER A 283 -10.20 28.42 10.90
CA SER A 283 -10.33 29.53 11.86
C SER A 283 -9.23 30.59 11.82
N ASP A 284 -8.19 30.42 11.00
CA ASP A 284 -6.98 31.25 11.12
C ASP A 284 -6.75 32.25 9.95
N ASP A 285 -7.65 32.33 8.97
CA ASP A 285 -7.50 33.20 7.79
C ASP A 285 -8.38 34.47 7.76
N ASP A 286 -9.06 34.83 8.86
CA ASP A 286 -9.92 36.03 8.92
C ASP A 286 -9.34 37.21 9.73
N PHE A 287 -8.01 37.32 9.82
CA PHE A 287 -7.36 38.53 10.35
C PHE A 287 -6.07 38.88 9.59
N TYR A 288 -6.20 39.70 8.54
CA TYR A 288 -5.53 40.99 8.29
C TYR A 288 -5.42 41.32 6.80
#